data_AF-A0A2P6TIA5-F1
#
_entry.id   AF-A0A2P6TIA5-F1
#
_cell.length_a   1.000
_cell.length_b   1.000
_cell.length_c   1.000
_cell.angle_alpha   90.00
_cell.angle_beta   90.00
_cell.angle_gamma   90.00
#
_symmetry.space_group_name_H-M   'P 1'
#
loop_
_entity.id
_entity.type
_entity.pdbx_description
1 polymer ?
#
loop_
_entity_poly.entity_id
_entity_poly.type
_entity_poly.pdbx_seq_one_letter_code
_entity_poly.pdbx_strand_id
1 'polypeptide(L)'
;MGRILGREKVEKAAERPWWSPVALYMRAFVTSRPDPNAIWKKSDWEHYHSSQRFIDALFCYLGSPSHILWNVRWPLLSILAATCLCILYGIKVEPWGLPTWQNGDDYRLSFQLCSFALSLILSFRVKLGYDRWWLARQQFGNLRTGACTLACMARNYLHQKHPALADEFVRWGVVWLYAIKQTIDYAPQLDAPAAALLTEEELAVCTTSHKPRQLAAFKMQHLLAEAEPLIPHSVMLSMLDQWGAAFRAAGDIGRLRHQPGPVGVSMLCTGFAFIWLLLLNLTYTDGASVDSFAILLPGFFMAMLILGVDEVASQLEDPWRLLPIQALVDIGMKDMQAMVSEHEAWRKLWPPAAKKEERVDGLDS
;
A
#
# COMPACT_ATOMS: atom_id res chain seq x y z
N MET A 1 12.71 3.58 10.98
CA MET A 1 13.22 3.03 9.69
C MET A 1 13.10 1.51 9.69
N GLY A 2 11.89 0.99 9.51
CA GLY A 2 11.67 -0.42 9.15
C GLY A 2 11.82 -0.54 7.64
N ARG A 3 13.03 -0.83 7.14
CA ARG A 3 13.14 -1.32 5.76
C ARG A 3 12.47 -2.69 5.77
N ILE A 4 11.32 -2.78 5.11
CA ILE A 4 10.74 -4.03 4.62
C ILE A 4 11.92 -4.83 4.05
N LEU A 5 12.12 -6.04 4.55
CA LEU A 5 13.17 -6.92 4.04
C LEU A 5 12.90 -7.13 2.56
N GLY A 6 13.62 -6.41 1.70
CA GLY A 6 13.55 -6.62 0.26
C GLY A 6 13.84 -8.09 -0.05
N ARG A 7 13.22 -8.60 -1.10
CA ARG A 7 13.39 -9.96 -1.64
C ARG A 7 14.86 -10.45 -1.60
N GLU A 8 15.79 -9.53 -1.87
CA GLU A 8 17.25 -9.71 -1.82
C GLU A 8 17.80 -10.19 -0.46
N LYS A 9 17.21 -9.76 0.68
CA LYS A 9 17.63 -10.21 2.02
C LYS A 9 17.05 -11.58 2.39
N VAL A 10 15.91 -11.95 1.82
CA VAL A 10 15.33 -13.29 1.95
C VAL A 10 16.17 -14.29 1.14
N GLU A 11 16.59 -13.90 -0.07
CA GLU A 11 17.49 -14.68 -0.92
C GLU A 11 18.87 -14.87 -0.25
N LYS A 12 19.48 -13.81 0.30
CA LYS A 12 20.73 -13.90 1.08
C LYS A 12 20.62 -14.72 2.38
N ALA A 13 19.42 -14.89 2.92
CA ALA A 13 19.19 -15.76 4.07
C ALA A 13 19.03 -17.23 3.68
N ALA A 14 18.53 -17.51 2.46
CA ALA A 14 18.43 -18.85 1.90
C ALA A 14 19.81 -19.47 1.57
N GLU A 15 20.83 -18.64 1.36
CA GLU A 15 22.23 -19.06 1.16
C GLU A 15 22.92 -19.52 2.46
N ARG A 16 22.30 -19.32 3.63
CA ARG A 16 22.87 -19.72 4.93
C ARG A 16 22.57 -21.18 5.25
N PRO A 17 23.41 -21.85 6.07
CA PRO A 17 23.12 -23.21 6.53
C PRO A 17 21.74 -23.27 7.21
N TRP A 18 21.01 -24.35 6.93
CA TRP A 18 19.61 -24.53 7.37
C TRP A 18 19.43 -24.47 8.90
N TRP A 19 20.47 -24.81 9.65
CA TRP A 19 20.51 -24.81 11.12
C TRP A 19 20.94 -23.46 11.72
N SER A 20 21.27 -22.47 10.89
CA SER A 20 21.66 -21.16 11.42
C SER A 20 20.46 -20.49 12.12
N PRO A 21 20.66 -19.83 13.27
CA PRO A 21 19.59 -19.15 14.00
C PRO A 21 18.83 -18.13 13.12
N VAL A 22 19.52 -17.51 12.18
CA VAL A 22 18.93 -16.57 11.22
C VAL A 22 18.09 -17.27 10.16
N ALA A 23 18.54 -18.42 9.62
CA ALA A 23 17.74 -19.19 8.68
C ALA A 23 16.48 -19.76 9.34
N LEU A 24 16.58 -20.26 10.58
CA LEU A 24 15.43 -20.69 11.38
C LEU A 24 14.45 -19.54 11.65
N TYR A 25 14.96 -18.37 12.03
CA TYR A 25 14.14 -17.17 12.22
C TYR A 25 13.43 -16.75 10.91
N MET A 26 14.17 -16.68 9.82
CA MET A 26 13.60 -16.31 8.52
C MET A 26 12.55 -17.33 8.08
N ARG A 27 12.78 -18.62 8.31
CA ARG A 27 11.83 -19.66 7.91
C ARG A 27 10.57 -19.69 8.76
N ALA A 28 10.70 -19.47 10.06
CA ALA A 28 9.58 -19.47 10.99
C ALA A 28 8.74 -18.18 10.96
N PHE A 29 9.37 -17.03 10.69
CA PHE A 29 8.74 -15.72 10.85
C PHE A 29 8.65 -14.88 9.58
N VAL A 30 9.36 -15.23 8.49
CA VAL A 30 9.42 -14.42 7.27
C VAL A 30 8.94 -15.18 6.02
N THR A 31 9.44 -16.40 5.76
CA THR A 31 9.10 -17.14 4.53
C THR A 31 7.92 -18.09 4.68
N SER A 32 7.48 -18.40 5.89
CA SER A 32 6.31 -19.24 6.15
C SER A 32 4.99 -18.54 5.80
N ARG A 33 5.02 -17.22 5.63
CA ARG A 33 3.83 -16.38 5.44
C ARG A 33 3.74 -15.87 4.02
N PRO A 34 2.53 -15.78 3.45
CA PRO A 34 2.31 -15.05 2.21
C PRO A 34 2.74 -13.59 2.40
N ASP A 35 3.51 -13.06 1.45
CA ASP A 35 3.84 -11.64 1.44
C ASP A 35 2.56 -10.84 1.13
N PRO A 36 2.04 -10.02 2.06
CA PRO A 36 0.84 -9.24 1.82
C PRO A 36 1.04 -8.18 0.73
N ASN A 37 2.30 -7.82 0.46
CA ASN A 37 2.69 -6.83 -0.54
C ASN A 37 3.12 -7.50 -1.86
N ALA A 38 2.72 -8.75 -2.10
CA ALA A 38 2.90 -9.44 -3.37
C ALA A 38 1.56 -9.63 -4.10
N ILE A 39 1.64 -9.97 -5.38
CA ILE A 39 0.45 -10.47 -6.12
C ILE A 39 0.21 -11.91 -5.66
N TRP A 40 -0.98 -12.15 -5.15
CA TRP A 40 -1.35 -13.48 -4.64
C TRP A 40 -1.62 -14.45 -5.77
N LYS A 41 -1.02 -15.63 -5.67
CA LYS A 41 -1.30 -16.80 -6.49
C LYS A 41 -2.37 -17.66 -5.81
N LYS A 42 -2.88 -18.64 -6.54
CA LYS A 42 -3.84 -19.62 -6.01
C LYS A 42 -3.31 -20.32 -4.74
N SER A 43 -2.03 -20.70 -4.72
CA SER A 43 -1.38 -21.32 -3.56
C SER A 43 -1.41 -20.43 -2.31
N ASP A 44 -1.27 -19.11 -2.50
CA ASP A 44 -1.24 -18.16 -1.38
C ASP A 44 -2.63 -18.04 -0.75
N TRP A 45 -3.68 -18.09 -1.59
CA TRP A 45 -5.06 -18.18 -1.12
C TRP A 45 -5.34 -19.49 -0.38
N GLU A 46 -4.87 -20.62 -0.90
CA GLU A 46 -5.02 -21.92 -0.23
C GLU A 46 -4.34 -21.94 1.14
N HIS A 47 -3.13 -21.37 1.23
CA HIS A 47 -2.42 -21.19 2.51
C HIS A 47 -3.21 -20.30 3.48
N TYR A 48 -3.72 -19.15 3.01
CA TYR A 48 -4.48 -18.21 3.84
C TYR A 48 -5.79 -18.80 4.40
N HIS A 49 -6.47 -19.66 3.64
CA HIS A 49 -7.69 -20.34 4.10
C HIS A 49 -7.42 -21.57 4.96
N SER A 50 -6.17 -22.03 5.04
CA SER A 50 -5.78 -23.17 5.87
C SER A 50 -5.82 -22.86 7.37
N SER A 51 -5.84 -23.92 8.19
CA SER A 51 -5.74 -23.78 9.66
C SER A 51 -4.37 -23.25 10.12
N GLN A 52 -3.34 -23.31 9.27
CA GLN A 52 -2.01 -22.76 9.57
C GLN A 52 -2.05 -21.24 9.80
N ARG A 53 -3.07 -20.56 9.26
CA ARG A 53 -3.30 -19.13 9.48
C ARG A 53 -3.31 -18.72 10.95
N PHE A 54 -3.77 -19.58 11.87
CA PHE A 54 -3.81 -19.26 13.29
C PHE A 54 -2.42 -19.25 13.92
N ILE A 55 -1.55 -20.18 13.50
CA ILE A 55 -0.16 -20.23 13.92
C ILE A 55 0.59 -19.04 13.33
N ASP A 56 0.38 -18.75 12.05
CA ASP A 56 0.97 -17.57 11.39
C ASP A 56 0.51 -16.26 12.04
N ALA A 57 -0.76 -16.17 12.43
CA ALA A 57 -1.33 -15.01 13.12
C ALA A 57 -0.76 -14.84 14.53
N LEU A 58 -0.51 -15.92 15.29
CA LEU A 58 0.09 -15.83 16.63
C LEU A 58 1.46 -15.14 16.59
N PHE A 59 2.21 -15.41 15.54
CA PHE A 59 3.55 -14.87 15.37
C PHE A 59 3.59 -13.62 14.48
N CYS A 60 2.44 -13.08 14.03
CA CYS A 60 2.40 -11.92 13.12
C CYS A 60 3.04 -10.66 13.72
N TYR A 61 3.07 -10.58 15.05
CA TYR A 61 3.70 -9.50 15.82
C TYR A 61 5.23 -9.54 15.73
N LEU A 62 5.81 -10.72 15.46
CA LEU A 62 7.24 -10.99 15.38
C LEU A 62 7.66 -11.11 13.91
N GLY A 63 8.35 -10.09 13.40
CA GLY A 63 8.98 -10.10 12.07
C GLY A 63 8.21 -9.36 10.97
N SER A 64 8.61 -9.62 9.72
CA SER A 64 7.94 -9.13 8.52
C SER A 64 6.61 -9.89 8.33
N PRO A 65 5.52 -9.28 7.85
CA PRO A 65 5.42 -7.98 7.16
C PRO A 65 5.22 -6.75 8.05
N SER A 66 4.73 -6.93 9.29
CA SER A 66 4.17 -5.79 10.04
C SER A 66 5.12 -5.16 11.04
N HIS A 67 6.25 -5.79 11.43
CA HIS A 67 7.25 -5.25 12.37
C HIS A 67 6.64 -4.54 13.60
N ILE A 68 5.44 -4.95 14.05
CA ILE A 68 4.63 -4.20 15.00
C ILE A 68 5.39 -4.05 16.31
N LEU A 69 5.84 -5.17 16.88
CA LEU A 69 6.61 -5.17 18.14
C LEU A 69 7.87 -4.33 18.05
N TRP A 70 8.51 -4.28 16.88
CA TRP A 70 9.73 -3.50 16.71
C TRP A 70 9.46 -1.99 16.69
N ASN A 71 8.32 -1.58 16.11
CA ASN A 71 7.92 -0.18 16.07
C ASN A 71 7.41 0.30 17.43
N VAL A 72 6.66 -0.53 18.16
CA VAL A 72 6.10 -0.18 19.49
C VAL A 72 7.02 -0.49 20.68
N ARG A 73 8.23 -1.04 20.46
CA ARG A 73 9.13 -1.48 21.54
C ARG A 73 9.44 -0.41 22.59
N TRP A 74 9.65 0.84 22.17
CA TRP A 74 10.01 1.90 23.09
C TRP A 74 8.82 2.32 23.98
N PRO A 75 7.63 2.60 23.42
CA PRO A 75 6.41 2.73 24.22
C PRO A 75 6.16 1.53 25.13
N LEU A 76 6.29 0.31 24.62
CA LEU A 76 6.06 -0.92 25.37
C LEU A 76 7.03 -1.05 26.57
N LEU A 77 8.33 -0.83 26.35
CA LEU A 77 9.33 -0.83 27.41
C LEU A 77 9.08 0.27 28.45
N SER A 78 8.62 1.45 28.02
CA SER A 78 8.28 2.53 28.96
C SER A 78 7.09 2.19 29.86
N ILE A 79 6.08 1.50 29.33
CA ILE A 79 4.93 1.01 30.11
C ILE A 79 5.40 -0.04 31.11
N LEU A 80 6.19 -1.04 30.68
CA LEU A 80 6.72 -2.06 31.59
C LEU A 80 7.59 -1.45 32.70
N ALA A 81 8.44 -0.48 32.35
CA ALA A 81 9.25 0.24 33.32
C ALA A 81 8.37 1.00 34.32
N ALA A 82 7.30 1.67 33.84
CA ALA A 82 6.32 2.34 34.69
C ALA A 82 5.59 1.35 35.61
N THR A 83 5.19 0.18 35.11
CA THR A 83 4.59 -0.89 35.92
C THR A 83 5.54 -1.34 37.03
N CYS A 84 6.80 -1.65 36.68
CA CYS A 84 7.82 -2.03 37.66
C CYS A 84 8.02 -0.94 38.72
N LEU A 85 8.10 0.33 38.31
CA LEU A 85 8.26 1.46 39.24
C LEU A 85 7.05 1.60 40.18
N CYS A 86 5.82 1.42 39.69
CA CYS A 86 4.61 1.49 40.51
C CYS A 86 4.53 0.34 41.52
N ILE A 87 4.89 -0.88 41.11
CA ILE A 87 4.95 -2.04 42.02
C ILE A 87 6.02 -1.84 43.09
N LEU A 88 7.23 -1.42 42.69
CA LEU A 88 8.32 -1.14 43.63
C LEU A 88 7.95 -0.03 44.61
N TYR A 89 7.27 1.01 44.13
CA TYR A 89 6.74 2.08 44.98
C TYR A 89 5.75 1.51 46.01
N GLY A 90 4.77 0.71 45.58
CA GLY A 90 3.80 0.09 46.48
C GLY A 90 4.43 -0.77 47.56
N ILE A 91 5.45 -1.59 47.21
CA ILE A 91 6.19 -2.41 48.19
C ILE A 91 6.98 -1.55 49.19
N LYS A 92 7.51 -0.41 48.76
CA LYS A 92 8.37 0.47 49.57
C LYS A 92 7.61 1.58 50.31
N VAL A 93 6.33 1.79 50.01
CA VAL A 93 5.52 2.86 50.60
C VAL A 93 5.50 2.79 52.13
N GLU A 94 5.18 1.63 52.70
CA GLU A 94 5.15 1.44 54.16
C GLU A 94 6.56 1.46 54.77
N PRO A 95 7.56 0.71 54.26
CA PRO A 95 8.92 0.74 54.81
C PRO A 95 9.62 2.10 54.79
N TRP A 96 9.32 2.95 53.79
CA TRP A 96 10.00 4.24 53.59
C TRP A 96 9.16 5.44 54.03
N GLY A 97 7.96 5.23 54.57
CA GLY A 97 7.07 6.31 55.02
C GLY A 97 6.66 7.27 53.90
N LEU A 98 6.47 6.75 52.68
CA LEU A 98 6.09 7.55 51.51
C LEU A 98 4.59 7.87 51.54
N PRO A 99 4.13 8.89 50.77
CA PRO A 99 2.70 9.22 50.69
C PRO A 99 1.88 8.03 50.18
N THR A 100 0.89 7.60 50.96
CA THR A 100 -0.02 6.52 50.57
C THR A 100 -1.10 7.02 49.63
N TRP A 101 -1.29 6.34 48.51
CA TRP A 101 -2.38 6.60 47.56
C TRP A 101 -3.41 5.46 47.72
N GLN A 102 -4.39 5.65 48.60
CA GLN A 102 -5.37 4.60 48.97
C GLN A 102 -6.60 4.55 48.04
N ASN A 103 -6.47 5.04 46.81
CA ASN A 103 -7.60 5.15 45.86
C ASN A 103 -7.47 4.15 44.70
N GLY A 104 -6.78 3.02 44.93
CA GLY A 104 -6.50 2.02 43.89
C GLY A 104 -7.77 1.49 43.22
N ASP A 105 -8.82 1.23 43.99
CA ASP A 105 -10.12 0.75 43.49
C ASP A 105 -10.86 1.79 42.63
N ASP A 106 -10.86 3.06 43.05
CA ASP A 106 -11.48 4.15 42.29
C ASP A 106 -10.79 4.37 40.95
N TYR A 107 -9.45 4.26 40.92
CA TYR A 107 -8.69 4.32 39.67
C TYR A 107 -9.01 3.13 38.76
N ARG A 108 -9.05 1.90 39.30
CA ARG A 108 -9.42 0.69 38.53
C ARG A 108 -10.79 0.85 37.87
N LEU A 109 -11.78 1.30 38.63
CA LEU A 109 -13.13 1.54 38.12
C LEU A 109 -13.13 2.61 37.01
N SER A 110 -12.39 3.71 37.20
CA SER A 110 -12.26 4.78 36.21
C SER A 110 -11.67 4.29 34.89
N PHE A 111 -10.58 3.51 34.94
CA PHE A 111 -9.98 2.92 33.74
C PHE A 111 -10.89 1.89 33.07
N GLN A 112 -11.63 1.10 33.84
CA GLN A 112 -12.63 0.17 33.31
C GLN A 112 -13.71 0.92 32.52
N LEU A 113 -14.23 2.04 33.03
CA LEU A 113 -15.22 2.87 32.34
C LEU A 113 -14.65 3.54 31.08
N CYS A 114 -13.39 4.01 31.13
CA CYS A 114 -12.72 4.60 29.98
C CYS A 114 -12.29 3.59 28.90
N SER A 115 -12.20 2.30 29.22
CA SER A 115 -11.72 1.26 28.30
C SER A 115 -12.60 1.13 27.04
N PHE A 116 -13.92 1.33 27.18
CA PHE A 116 -14.84 1.35 26.04
C PHE A 116 -14.57 2.53 25.10
N ALA A 117 -14.34 3.72 25.66
CA ALA A 117 -14.01 4.91 24.88
C ALA A 117 -12.67 4.72 24.13
N LEU A 118 -11.67 4.12 24.77
CA LEU A 118 -10.39 3.77 24.14
C LEU A 118 -10.59 2.84 22.93
N SER A 119 -11.37 1.77 23.11
CA SER A 119 -11.67 0.80 22.04
C SER A 119 -12.35 1.47 20.84
N LEU A 120 -13.32 2.34 21.10
CA LEU A 120 -14.06 3.06 20.08
C LEU A 120 -13.19 4.05 19.30
N ILE A 121 -12.31 4.80 19.98
CA ILE A 121 -11.35 5.71 19.35
C ILE A 121 -10.37 4.94 18.45
N LEU A 122 -9.82 3.83 18.95
CA LEU A 122 -8.90 2.99 18.17
C LEU A 122 -9.58 2.36 16.95
N SER A 123 -10.83 1.91 17.09
CA SER A 123 -11.62 1.38 15.98
C SER A 123 -11.82 2.42 14.87
N PHE A 124 -12.16 3.67 15.24
CA PHE A 124 -12.25 4.76 14.27
C PHE A 124 -10.92 5.06 13.59
N ARG A 125 -9.82 5.05 14.34
CA ARG A 125 -8.48 5.25 13.78
C ARG A 125 -8.13 4.20 12.73
N VAL A 126 -8.36 2.92 13.02
CA VAL A 126 -8.15 1.82 12.06
C VAL A 126 -9.02 2.00 10.83
N LYS A 127 -10.30 2.37 11.01
CA LYS A 127 -11.21 2.60 9.89
C LYS A 127 -10.76 3.73 8.97
N LEU A 128 -10.31 4.85 9.53
CA LEU A 128 -9.79 5.99 8.74
C LEU A 128 -8.58 5.58 7.89
N GLY A 129 -7.65 4.82 8.47
CA GLY A 129 -6.51 4.26 7.74
C GLY A 129 -6.96 3.29 6.64
N TYR A 130 -7.87 2.38 6.95
CA TYR A 130 -8.39 1.39 6.01
C TYR A 130 -9.09 2.05 4.80
N ASP A 131 -9.96 3.03 5.04
CA ASP A 131 -10.68 3.74 3.98
C ASP A 131 -9.69 4.44 3.03
N ARG A 132 -8.59 4.99 3.56
CA ARG A 132 -7.51 5.60 2.76
C ARG A 132 -6.75 4.56 1.93
N TRP A 133 -6.41 3.42 2.51
CA TRP A 133 -5.77 2.31 1.79
C TRP A 133 -6.66 1.76 0.67
N TRP A 134 -7.94 1.56 0.96
CA TRP A 134 -8.92 1.09 0.00
C TRP A 134 -9.05 2.07 -1.18
N LEU A 135 -9.15 3.36 -0.89
CA LEU A 135 -9.23 4.39 -1.92
C LEU A 135 -7.97 4.42 -2.78
N ALA A 136 -6.77 4.30 -2.20
CA ALA A 136 -5.52 4.23 -2.96
C ALA A 136 -5.49 3.04 -3.92
N ARG A 137 -5.92 1.86 -3.46
CA ARG A 137 -6.04 0.66 -4.29
C ARG A 137 -7.03 0.87 -5.45
N GLN A 138 -8.20 1.44 -5.16
CA GLN A 138 -9.24 1.68 -6.16
C GLN A 138 -8.76 2.67 -7.23
N GLN A 139 -8.15 3.80 -6.85
CA GLN A 139 -7.68 4.80 -7.81
C GLN A 139 -6.53 4.29 -8.66
N PHE A 140 -5.61 3.50 -8.09
CA PHE A 140 -4.56 2.86 -8.88
C PHE A 140 -5.14 1.87 -9.90
N GLY A 141 -6.17 1.11 -9.51
CA GLY A 141 -6.91 0.23 -10.42
C GLY A 141 -7.56 1.01 -11.56
N ASN A 142 -8.27 2.10 -11.26
CA ASN A 142 -8.91 2.95 -12.26
C ASN A 142 -7.90 3.56 -13.24
N LEU A 143 -6.76 4.02 -12.73
CA LEU A 143 -5.66 4.54 -13.55
C LEU A 143 -5.16 3.49 -14.55
N ARG A 144 -4.84 2.29 -14.07
CA ARG A 144 -4.34 1.19 -14.90
C ARG A 144 -5.38 0.78 -15.95
N THR A 145 -6.62 0.55 -15.52
CA THR A 145 -7.71 0.17 -16.43
C THR A 145 -7.91 1.23 -17.50
N GLY A 146 -7.94 2.52 -17.12
CA GLY A 146 -8.09 3.60 -18.09
C GLY A 146 -6.95 3.67 -19.11
N ALA A 147 -5.70 3.49 -18.68
CA ALA A 147 -4.55 3.43 -19.58
C ALA A 147 -4.64 2.24 -20.56
N CYS A 148 -4.96 1.04 -20.06
CA CYS A 148 -5.14 -0.15 -20.90
C CYS A 148 -6.31 0.00 -21.88
N THR A 149 -7.44 0.55 -21.43
CA THR A 149 -8.62 0.78 -22.27
C THR A 149 -8.30 1.76 -23.40
N LEU A 150 -7.59 2.86 -23.11
CA LEU A 150 -7.14 3.82 -24.12
C LEU A 150 -6.22 3.17 -25.16
N ALA A 151 -5.24 2.38 -24.70
CA ALA A 151 -4.34 1.64 -25.59
C ALA A 151 -5.10 0.64 -26.48
N CYS A 152 -6.11 -0.04 -25.91
CA CYS A 152 -6.97 -0.97 -26.65
C CYS A 152 -7.82 -0.25 -27.71
N MET A 153 -8.45 0.87 -27.35
CA MET A 153 -9.23 1.68 -28.29
C MET A 153 -8.33 2.22 -29.41
N ALA A 154 -7.16 2.75 -29.09
CA ALA A 154 -6.19 3.19 -30.08
C ALA A 154 -5.77 2.04 -31.01
N ARG A 155 -5.49 0.84 -30.47
CA ARG A 155 -5.15 -0.33 -31.28
C ARG A 155 -6.30 -0.74 -32.20
N ASN A 156 -7.54 -0.75 -31.73
CA ASN A 156 -8.67 -1.18 -32.54
C ASN A 156 -9.00 -0.21 -33.68
N TYR A 157 -8.92 1.11 -33.44
CA TYR A 157 -9.38 2.10 -34.42
C TYR A 157 -8.26 2.70 -35.28
N LEU A 158 -7.03 2.84 -34.75
CA LEU A 158 -5.92 3.48 -35.46
C LEU A 158 -5.01 2.48 -36.16
N HIS A 159 -4.82 1.27 -35.61
CA HIS A 159 -3.76 0.36 -36.06
C HIS A 159 -3.83 -0.03 -37.54
N GLN A 160 -5.03 -0.09 -38.13
CA GLN A 160 -5.18 -0.46 -39.54
C GLN A 160 -4.58 0.56 -40.50
N LYS A 161 -4.70 1.85 -40.20
CA LYS A 161 -4.23 2.95 -41.06
C LYS A 161 -2.98 3.64 -40.53
N HIS A 162 -2.84 3.72 -39.21
CA HIS A 162 -1.80 4.43 -38.48
C HIS A 162 -1.23 3.54 -37.37
N PRO A 163 -0.50 2.45 -37.72
CA PRO A 163 0.05 1.51 -36.75
C PRO A 163 1.02 2.18 -35.77
N ALA A 164 1.88 3.09 -36.25
CA ALA A 164 2.83 3.81 -35.42
C ALA A 164 2.15 4.65 -34.31
N LEU A 165 1.03 5.32 -34.64
CA LEU A 165 0.27 6.10 -33.66
C LEU A 165 -0.35 5.18 -32.60
N ALA A 166 -0.89 4.02 -33.00
CA ALA A 166 -1.42 3.04 -32.06
C ALA A 166 -0.33 2.48 -31.12
N ASP A 167 0.88 2.25 -31.63
CA ASP A 167 2.03 1.80 -30.82
C ASP A 167 2.47 2.88 -29.80
N GLU A 168 2.42 4.15 -30.18
CA GLU A 168 2.70 5.27 -29.28
C GLU A 168 1.73 5.33 -28.09
N PHE A 169 0.44 5.06 -28.30
CA PHE A 169 -0.55 4.98 -27.20
C PHE A 169 -0.21 3.87 -26.20
N VAL A 170 0.24 2.71 -26.68
CA VAL A 170 0.68 1.59 -25.83
C VAL A 170 1.94 1.98 -25.06
N ARG A 171 2.94 2.52 -25.76
CA ARG A 171 4.24 2.91 -25.20
C ARG A 171 4.08 3.97 -24.11
N TRP A 172 3.38 5.06 -24.40
CA TRP A 172 3.15 6.15 -23.45
C TRP A 172 2.15 5.80 -22.36
N GLY A 173 1.20 4.90 -22.62
CA GLY A 173 0.33 4.33 -21.59
C GLY A 173 1.15 3.64 -20.49
N VAL A 174 2.14 2.81 -20.87
CA VAL A 174 3.06 2.17 -19.93
C VAL A 174 3.93 3.20 -19.21
N VAL A 175 4.57 4.10 -19.96
CA VAL A 175 5.44 5.15 -19.38
C VAL A 175 4.67 6.00 -18.36
N TRP A 176 3.41 6.31 -18.62
CA TRP A 176 2.59 7.09 -17.69
C TRP A 176 2.32 6.36 -16.38
N LEU A 177 2.06 5.04 -16.40
CA LEU A 177 1.93 4.24 -15.17
C LEU A 177 3.21 4.28 -14.33
N TYR A 178 4.37 4.12 -14.98
CA TYR A 178 5.66 4.21 -14.30
C TYR A 178 5.98 5.62 -13.80
N ALA A 179 5.59 6.68 -14.52
CA ALA A 179 5.76 8.06 -14.07
C ALA A 179 4.89 8.38 -12.84
N ILE A 180 3.70 7.77 -12.73
CA ILE A 180 2.88 7.83 -11.52
C ILE A 180 3.54 7.08 -10.37
N LYS A 181 4.07 5.87 -10.62
CA LYS A 181 4.87 5.14 -9.62
C LYS A 181 6.06 5.96 -9.13
N GLN A 182 6.81 6.58 -10.04
CA GLN A 182 7.93 7.47 -9.69
C GLN A 182 7.48 8.58 -8.72
N THR A 183 6.27 9.14 -8.94
CA THR A 183 5.68 10.15 -8.05
C THR A 183 5.30 9.57 -6.67
N ILE A 184 4.80 8.34 -6.62
CA ILE A 184 4.47 7.64 -5.37
C ILE A 184 5.76 7.37 -4.56
N ASP A 185 6.79 6.86 -5.21
CA ASP A 185 8.04 6.45 -4.56
C ASP A 185 8.98 7.61 -4.22
N TYR A 186 8.68 8.83 -4.70
CA TYR A 186 9.63 9.96 -4.71
C TYR A 186 10.96 9.60 -5.39
N ALA A 187 10.90 8.75 -6.41
CA ALA A 187 12.10 8.30 -7.11
C ALA A 187 12.65 9.43 -8.01
N PRO A 188 13.98 9.66 -8.00
CA PRO A 188 14.58 10.71 -8.81
C PRO A 188 14.55 10.40 -10.31
N GLN A 189 14.47 9.12 -10.66
CA GLN A 189 14.54 8.63 -12.04
C GLN A 189 13.38 7.67 -12.31
N LEU A 190 13.05 7.53 -13.59
CA LEU A 190 12.07 6.56 -14.08
C LEU A 190 12.65 5.14 -13.97
N ASP A 191 11.81 4.16 -13.68
CA ASP A 191 12.28 2.76 -13.58
C ASP A 191 12.80 2.26 -14.93
N ALA A 192 13.80 1.38 -14.88
CA ALA A 192 14.48 0.83 -16.05
C ALA A 192 13.54 0.25 -17.15
N PRO A 193 12.46 -0.49 -16.83
CA PRO A 193 11.56 -1.02 -17.86
C PRO A 193 10.87 0.08 -18.68
N ALA A 194 10.51 1.20 -18.05
CA ALA A 194 9.90 2.32 -18.76
C ALA A 194 10.94 3.21 -19.44
N ALA A 195 12.12 3.39 -18.84
CA ALA A 195 13.22 4.10 -19.48
C ALA A 195 13.67 3.42 -20.79
N ALA A 196 13.64 2.08 -20.84
CA ALA A 196 13.95 1.31 -22.05
C ALA A 196 12.92 1.47 -23.19
N LEU A 197 11.72 1.98 -22.90
CA LEU A 197 10.69 2.26 -23.89
C LEU A 197 10.82 3.67 -24.51
N LEU A 198 11.67 4.52 -23.95
CA LEU A 198 11.86 5.90 -24.39
C LEU A 198 13.10 6.01 -25.29
N THR A 199 13.07 6.93 -26.26
CA THR A 199 14.29 7.33 -26.96
C THR A 199 15.21 8.13 -26.03
N GLU A 200 16.50 8.27 -26.37
CA GLU A 200 17.45 9.06 -25.56
C GLU A 200 16.98 10.51 -25.35
N GLU A 201 16.40 11.12 -26.39
CA GLU A 201 15.85 12.47 -26.33
C GLU A 201 14.64 12.56 -25.38
N GLU A 202 13.71 11.61 -25.49
CA GLU A 202 12.52 11.55 -24.63
C GLU A 202 12.90 11.31 -23.17
N LEU A 203 13.86 10.42 -22.92
CA LEU A 203 14.36 10.14 -21.58
C LEU A 203 15.05 11.37 -20.97
N ALA A 204 15.81 12.12 -21.76
CA ALA A 204 16.43 13.37 -21.31
C ALA A 204 15.36 14.40 -20.89
N VAL A 205 14.29 14.54 -21.67
CA VAL A 205 13.15 15.42 -21.35
C VAL A 205 12.40 14.94 -20.11
N CYS A 206 12.17 13.62 -19.97
CA CYS A 206 11.56 13.04 -18.77
C CYS A 206 12.40 13.24 -17.50
N THR A 207 13.73 13.14 -17.62
CA THR A 207 14.66 13.26 -16.48
C THR A 207 14.83 14.70 -16.02
N THR A 208 14.76 15.66 -16.96
CA THR A 208 14.84 17.10 -16.65
C THR A 208 13.54 17.67 -16.11
N SER A 209 12.40 17.01 -16.36
CA SER A 209 11.09 17.48 -15.93
C SER A 209 10.91 17.40 -14.40
N HIS A 210 10.46 18.50 -13.78
CA HIS A 210 10.09 18.53 -12.37
C HIS A 210 8.87 17.63 -12.07
N LYS A 211 7.98 17.40 -13.05
CA LYS A 211 6.75 16.60 -12.86
C LYS A 211 6.60 15.57 -14.00
N PRO A 212 7.37 14.47 -13.98
CA PRO A 212 7.36 13.46 -15.05
C PRO A 212 5.97 12.91 -15.36
N ARG A 213 5.11 12.73 -14.35
CA ARG A 213 3.71 12.30 -14.55
C ARG A 213 2.87 13.27 -15.39
N GLN A 214 3.13 14.58 -15.31
CA GLN A 214 2.39 15.59 -16.07
C GLN A 214 2.89 15.62 -17.50
N LEU A 215 4.21 15.50 -17.69
CA LEU A 215 4.83 15.40 -19.02
C LEU A 215 4.28 14.20 -19.80
N ALA A 216 4.30 13.01 -19.20
CA ALA A 216 3.72 11.81 -19.82
C ALA A 216 2.20 11.98 -20.09
N ALA A 217 1.48 12.69 -19.21
CA ALA A 217 0.08 12.98 -19.44
C ALA A 217 -0.17 13.94 -20.61
N PHE A 218 0.66 14.98 -20.77
CA PHE A 218 0.59 15.88 -21.93
C PHE A 218 0.90 15.14 -23.23
N LYS A 219 1.88 14.23 -23.22
CA LYS A 219 2.15 13.41 -24.39
C LYS A 219 0.96 12.53 -24.78
N MET A 220 0.27 11.92 -23.82
CA MET A 220 -0.99 11.20 -24.08
C MET A 220 -2.09 12.11 -24.66
N GLN A 221 -2.20 13.37 -24.19
CA GLN A 221 -3.13 14.34 -24.76
C GLN A 221 -2.77 14.73 -26.19
N HIS A 222 -1.48 14.87 -26.51
CA HIS A 222 -1.03 15.09 -27.89
C HIS A 222 -1.42 13.93 -28.81
N LEU A 223 -1.23 12.68 -28.36
CA LEU A 223 -1.66 11.51 -29.12
C LEU A 223 -3.19 11.49 -29.35
N LEU A 224 -3.98 11.91 -28.36
CA LEU A 224 -5.43 12.06 -28.51
C LEU A 224 -5.78 13.13 -29.55
N ALA A 225 -5.11 14.28 -29.53
CA ALA A 225 -5.33 15.34 -30.53
C ALA A 225 -4.94 14.88 -31.95
N GLU A 226 -3.85 14.13 -32.09
CA GLU A 226 -3.45 13.54 -33.38
C GLU A 226 -4.44 12.48 -33.88
N ALA A 227 -5.07 11.74 -32.97
CA ALA A 227 -6.07 10.73 -33.31
C ALA A 227 -7.44 11.31 -33.69
N GLU A 228 -7.76 12.53 -33.27
CA GLU A 228 -9.07 13.18 -33.45
C GLU A 228 -9.56 13.19 -34.91
N PRO A 229 -8.79 13.65 -35.91
CA PRO A 229 -9.24 13.62 -37.30
C PRO A 229 -9.27 12.21 -37.92
N LEU A 230 -8.70 11.20 -37.24
CA LEU A 230 -8.47 9.86 -37.80
C LEU A 230 -9.55 8.84 -37.41
N ILE A 231 -10.31 9.11 -36.35
CA ILE A 231 -11.33 8.20 -35.80
C ILE A 231 -12.73 8.84 -35.79
N PRO A 232 -13.81 8.04 -35.75
CA PRO A 232 -15.15 8.59 -35.63
C PRO A 232 -15.32 9.44 -34.37
N HIS A 233 -16.02 10.57 -34.47
CA HIS A 233 -16.24 11.49 -33.37
C HIS A 233 -16.82 10.81 -32.11
N SER A 234 -17.74 9.86 -32.28
CA SER A 234 -18.31 9.10 -31.15
C SER A 234 -17.25 8.29 -30.38
N VAL A 235 -16.28 7.70 -31.09
CA VAL A 235 -15.18 6.96 -30.49
C VAL A 235 -14.23 7.91 -29.78
N MET A 236 -13.94 9.07 -30.39
CA MET A 236 -13.12 10.10 -29.77
C MET A 236 -13.72 10.59 -28.44
N LEU A 237 -15.02 10.88 -28.39
CA LEU A 237 -15.69 11.24 -27.13
C LEU A 237 -15.53 10.17 -26.05
N SER A 238 -15.66 8.88 -26.42
CA SER A 238 -15.41 7.78 -25.49
C SER A 238 -13.95 7.72 -25.02
N MET A 239 -12.98 7.93 -25.91
CA MET A 239 -11.56 8.00 -25.53
C MET A 239 -11.29 9.17 -24.58
N LEU A 240 -11.86 10.35 -24.83
CA LEU A 240 -11.72 11.51 -23.97
C LEU A 240 -12.35 11.29 -22.58
N ASP A 241 -13.48 10.60 -22.49
CA ASP A 241 -14.09 10.24 -21.20
C ASP A 241 -13.21 9.26 -20.41
N GLN A 242 -12.69 8.21 -21.07
CA GLN A 242 -11.75 7.27 -20.44
C GLN A 242 -10.46 7.95 -19.98
N TRP A 243 -9.92 8.85 -20.80
CA TRP A 243 -8.79 9.69 -20.44
C TRP A 243 -9.09 10.58 -19.23
N GLY A 244 -10.24 11.25 -19.23
CA GLY A 244 -10.69 12.08 -18.12
C GLY A 244 -10.82 11.29 -16.82
N ALA A 245 -11.37 10.07 -16.87
CA ALA A 245 -11.47 9.18 -15.73
C ALA A 245 -10.09 8.74 -15.20
N ALA A 246 -9.18 8.33 -16.09
CA ALA A 246 -7.82 7.94 -15.71
C ALA A 246 -7.02 9.12 -15.13
N PHE A 247 -7.16 10.31 -15.73
CA PHE A 247 -6.49 11.52 -15.30
C PHE A 247 -6.98 11.99 -13.93
N ARG A 248 -8.29 11.89 -13.66
CA ARG A 248 -8.86 12.12 -12.31
C ARG A 248 -8.25 11.16 -11.29
N ALA A 249 -8.15 9.87 -11.62
CA ALA A 249 -7.52 8.88 -10.74
C ALA A 249 -6.04 9.22 -10.46
N ALA A 250 -5.27 9.65 -11.47
CA ALA A 250 -3.89 10.13 -11.28
C ALA A 250 -3.79 11.36 -10.36
N GLY A 251 -4.76 12.29 -10.47
CA GLY A 251 -4.90 13.43 -9.58
C GLY A 251 -5.16 13.02 -8.13
N ASP A 252 -6.10 12.09 -7.93
CA ASP A 252 -6.46 11.56 -6.61
C ASP A 252 -5.30 10.80 -5.95
N ILE A 253 -4.53 10.01 -6.73
CA ILE A 253 -3.29 9.38 -6.28
C ILE A 253 -2.28 10.43 -5.79
N GLY A 254 -2.13 11.53 -6.55
CA GLY A 254 -1.32 12.67 -6.13
C GLY A 254 -1.76 13.28 -4.81
N ARG A 255 -3.08 13.46 -4.65
CA ARG A 255 -3.68 13.98 -3.41
C ARG A 255 -3.42 13.04 -2.24
N LEU A 256 -3.70 11.75 -2.41
CA LEU A 256 -3.47 10.71 -1.40
C LEU A 256 -2.02 10.61 -0.95
N ARG A 257 -1.06 10.88 -1.84
CA ARG A 257 0.37 10.86 -1.49
C ARG A 257 0.79 12.10 -0.69
N HIS A 258 0.34 13.29 -1.06
CA HIS A 258 0.85 14.55 -0.50
C HIS A 258 -0.01 15.11 0.65
N GLN A 259 -1.27 14.73 0.73
CA GLN A 259 -2.20 15.22 1.75
C GLN A 259 -2.46 14.09 2.76
N PRO A 260 -1.83 14.12 3.95
CA PRO A 260 -2.18 13.19 5.00
C PRO A 260 -3.61 13.43 5.49
N GLY A 261 -4.17 12.42 6.17
CA GLY A 261 -5.40 12.61 6.94
C GLY A 261 -5.22 13.64 8.06
N PRO A 262 -6.29 13.98 8.79
CA PRO A 262 -6.23 14.94 9.89
C PRO A 262 -5.24 14.50 10.98
N VAL A 263 -4.03 15.06 10.95
CA VAL A 263 -2.92 14.69 11.86
C VAL A 263 -3.31 14.84 13.33
N GLY A 264 -4.11 15.85 13.66
CA GLY A 264 -4.61 16.05 15.03
C GLY A 264 -5.43 14.88 15.57
N VAL A 265 -6.23 14.22 14.72
CA VAL A 265 -6.99 13.02 15.10
C VAL A 265 -6.02 11.86 15.36
N SER A 266 -5.03 11.68 14.50
CA SER A 266 -4.02 10.63 14.69
C SER A 266 -3.21 10.85 15.97
N MET A 267 -2.75 12.07 16.23
CA MET A 267 -2.03 12.39 17.46
C MET A 267 -2.89 12.20 18.71
N LEU A 268 -4.18 12.60 18.66
CA LEU A 268 -5.11 12.41 19.76
C LEU A 268 -5.30 10.93 20.10
N CYS A 269 -5.51 10.07 19.09
CA CYS A 269 -5.72 8.64 19.32
C CYS A 269 -4.48 7.97 19.93
N THR A 270 -3.30 8.22 19.35
CA THR A 270 -2.03 7.67 19.85
C THR A 270 -1.73 8.18 21.25
N GLY A 271 -1.90 9.49 21.47
CA GLY A 271 -1.69 10.12 22.78
C GLY A 271 -2.63 9.57 23.84
N PHE A 272 -3.92 9.44 23.52
CA PHE A 272 -4.93 8.89 24.43
C PHE A 272 -4.62 7.43 24.81
N ALA A 273 -4.31 6.58 23.83
CA ALA A 273 -3.95 5.18 24.09
C ALA A 273 -2.69 5.06 24.97
N PHE A 274 -1.66 5.86 24.68
CA PHE A 274 -0.42 5.81 25.42
C PHE A 274 -0.56 6.38 26.85
N ILE A 275 -1.23 7.52 27.02
CA ILE A 275 -1.52 8.11 28.34
C ILE A 275 -2.37 7.14 29.17
N TRP A 276 -3.40 6.55 28.58
CA TRP A 276 -4.25 5.57 29.27
C TRP A 276 -3.42 4.37 29.77
N LEU A 277 -2.56 3.81 28.92
CA LEU A 277 -1.67 2.70 29.31
C LEU A 277 -0.63 3.09 30.37
N LEU A 278 -0.11 4.31 30.34
CA LEU A 278 0.83 4.80 31.35
C LEU A 278 0.14 5.01 32.71
N LEU A 279 -1.01 5.68 32.73
CA LEU A 279 -1.73 6.01 33.96
C LEU A 279 -2.38 4.77 34.58
N LEU A 280 -2.74 3.75 33.78
CA LEU A 280 -3.25 2.48 34.28
C LEU A 280 -2.30 1.84 35.31
N ASN A 281 -0.98 2.04 35.18
CA ASN A 281 0.01 1.48 36.09
C ASN A 281 -0.12 1.98 37.54
N LEU A 282 -0.72 3.16 37.75
CA LEU A 282 -0.98 3.71 39.07
C LEU A 282 -1.95 2.84 39.89
N THR A 283 -2.75 2.01 39.23
CA THR A 283 -3.65 1.06 39.92
C THR A 283 -2.91 -0.04 40.68
N TYR A 284 -1.62 -0.24 40.39
CA TYR A 284 -0.80 -1.30 40.98
C TYR A 284 0.02 -0.85 42.19
N THR A 285 -0.14 0.39 42.66
CA THR A 285 0.59 0.88 43.84
C THR A 285 -0.01 0.41 45.16
N ASP A 286 -1.32 0.14 45.18
CA ASP A 286 -2.07 -0.19 46.39
C ASP A 286 -2.06 -1.71 46.65
N GLY A 287 -1.72 -2.12 47.88
CA GLY A 287 -1.60 -3.53 48.27
C GLY A 287 -0.51 -4.33 47.53
N ALA A 288 0.51 -3.66 46.98
CA ALA A 288 1.53 -4.31 46.17
C ALA A 288 2.47 -5.20 47.02
N SER A 289 2.70 -6.42 46.55
CA SER A 289 3.65 -7.37 47.12
C SER A 289 4.63 -7.88 46.06
N VAL A 290 5.59 -8.71 46.44
CA VAL A 290 6.51 -9.36 45.48
C VAL A 290 5.74 -10.19 44.45
N ASP A 291 4.60 -10.77 44.82
CA ASP A 291 3.77 -11.56 43.91
C ASP A 291 3.09 -10.68 42.84
N SER A 292 2.95 -9.38 43.08
CA SER A 292 2.36 -8.43 42.11
C SER A 292 3.17 -8.33 40.81
N PHE A 293 4.45 -8.72 40.80
CA PHE A 293 5.24 -8.80 39.57
C PHE A 293 4.67 -9.78 38.52
N ALA A 294 3.82 -10.73 38.94
CA ALA A 294 3.11 -11.62 38.02
C ALA A 294 2.23 -10.85 37.00
N ILE A 295 1.81 -9.61 37.31
CA ILE A 295 0.98 -8.79 36.43
C ILE A 295 1.72 -8.25 35.20
N LEU A 296 3.06 -8.25 35.22
CA LEU A 296 3.87 -7.78 34.10
C LEU A 296 3.59 -8.56 32.81
N LEU A 297 3.30 -9.86 32.91
CA LEU A 297 3.04 -10.68 31.74
C LEU A 297 1.67 -10.34 31.10
N PRO A 298 0.53 -10.32 31.83
CA PRO A 298 -0.73 -9.79 31.31
C PRO A 298 -0.65 -8.34 30.82
N GLY A 299 0.05 -7.47 31.57
CA GLY A 299 0.24 -6.06 31.20
C GLY A 299 1.01 -5.88 29.91
N PHE A 300 2.06 -6.70 29.69
CA PHE A 300 2.80 -6.75 28.43
C PHE A 300 1.88 -7.07 27.25
N PHE A 301 1.08 -8.13 27.35
CA PHE A 301 0.18 -8.53 26.27
C PHE A 301 -0.91 -7.47 26.02
N MET A 302 -1.50 -6.90 27.07
CA MET A 302 -2.49 -5.83 26.93
C MET A 302 -1.91 -4.60 26.23
N ALA A 303 -0.74 -4.11 26.67
CA ALA A 303 -0.07 -2.98 26.05
C ALA A 303 0.34 -3.29 24.61
N MET A 304 0.85 -4.49 24.35
CA MET A 304 1.20 -4.94 23.00
C MET A 304 0.00 -4.95 22.06
N LEU A 305 -1.16 -5.42 22.50
CA LEU A 305 -2.37 -5.44 21.69
C LEU A 305 -2.88 -4.03 21.39
N ILE A 306 -3.00 -3.17 22.40
CA ILE A 306 -3.50 -1.80 22.24
C ILE A 306 -2.56 -0.97 21.35
N LEU A 307 -1.26 -0.98 21.66
CA LEU A 307 -0.26 -0.28 20.83
C LEU A 307 -0.15 -0.90 19.44
N GLY A 308 -0.34 -2.21 19.32
CA GLY A 308 -0.34 -2.91 18.05
C GLY A 308 -1.48 -2.46 17.14
N VAL A 309 -2.68 -2.21 17.68
CA VAL A 309 -3.80 -1.63 16.92
C VAL A 309 -3.48 -0.22 16.43
N ASP A 310 -2.90 0.63 17.29
CA ASP A 310 -2.50 2.00 16.90
C ASP A 310 -1.43 1.99 15.79
N GLU A 311 -0.47 1.07 15.89
CA GLU A 311 0.60 0.87 14.91
C GLU A 311 0.05 0.37 13.57
N VAL A 312 -0.87 -0.60 13.56
CA VAL A 312 -1.54 -1.04 12.33
C VAL A 312 -2.26 0.12 11.65
N ALA A 313 -2.97 0.93 12.42
CA ALA A 313 -3.63 2.12 11.88
C ALA A 313 -2.60 3.12 11.29
N SER A 314 -1.45 3.32 11.95
CA SER A 314 -0.37 4.16 11.42
C SER A 314 0.22 3.62 10.12
N GLN A 315 0.35 2.30 9.97
CA GLN A 315 0.80 1.68 8.72
C GLN A 315 -0.20 1.87 7.59
N LEU A 316 -1.50 1.81 7.87
CA LEU A 316 -2.58 2.05 6.90
C LEU A 316 -2.63 3.52 6.43
N GLU A 317 -2.13 4.48 7.22
CA GLU A 317 -2.08 5.88 6.81
C GLU A 317 -1.13 6.15 5.63
N ASP A 318 -0.09 5.33 5.43
CA ASP A 318 0.78 5.35 4.23
C ASP A 318 0.50 4.12 3.34
N PRO A 319 -0.58 4.17 2.52
CA PRO A 319 -1.10 2.98 1.84
C PRO A 319 -0.12 2.42 0.80
N TRP A 320 0.79 3.24 0.30
CA TRP A 320 1.75 2.88 -0.73
C TRP A 320 2.77 1.84 -0.25
N ARG A 321 3.03 1.77 1.06
CA ARG A 321 3.90 0.73 1.65
C ARG A 321 3.26 -0.65 1.68
N LEU A 322 1.92 -0.69 1.68
CA LEU A 322 1.12 -1.91 1.78
C LEU A 322 0.59 -2.36 0.41
N LEU A 323 0.88 -1.61 -0.66
CA LEU A 323 0.44 -1.93 -2.01
C LEU A 323 1.62 -2.44 -2.84
N PRO A 324 1.46 -3.55 -3.59
CA PRO A 324 2.45 -4.05 -4.55
C PRO A 324 2.58 -3.14 -5.79
N ILE A 325 2.92 -1.86 -5.65
CA ILE A 325 2.87 -0.89 -6.76
C ILE A 325 3.75 -1.33 -7.95
N GLN A 326 4.98 -1.77 -7.70
CA GLN A 326 5.84 -2.32 -8.77
C GLN A 326 5.13 -3.42 -9.53
N ALA A 327 4.61 -4.42 -8.82
CA ALA A 327 3.99 -5.57 -9.44
C ALA A 327 2.69 -5.20 -10.17
N LEU A 328 1.94 -4.22 -9.67
CA LEU A 328 0.72 -3.71 -10.33
C LEU A 328 1.03 -2.94 -11.63
N VAL A 329 2.13 -2.18 -11.66
CA VAL A 329 2.62 -1.53 -12.89
C VAL A 329 3.14 -2.58 -13.88
N ASP A 330 3.91 -3.56 -13.40
CA ASP A 330 4.43 -4.66 -14.22
C ASP A 330 3.30 -5.46 -14.89
N ILE A 331 2.20 -5.71 -14.15
CA ILE A 331 0.98 -6.30 -14.72
C ILE A 331 0.44 -5.40 -15.83
N GLY A 332 0.28 -4.10 -15.58
CA GLY A 332 -0.25 -3.17 -16.60
C GLY A 332 0.61 -3.13 -17.86
N MET A 333 1.93 -3.17 -17.72
CA MET A 333 2.86 -3.28 -18.85
C MET A 333 2.67 -4.59 -19.62
N LYS A 334 2.59 -5.73 -18.92
CA LYS A 334 2.36 -7.05 -19.53
C LYS A 334 1.01 -7.13 -20.22
N ASP A 335 -0.06 -6.60 -19.62
CA ASP A 335 -1.40 -6.59 -20.19
C ASP A 335 -1.42 -5.81 -21.51
N MET A 336 -0.79 -4.63 -21.55
CA MET A 336 -0.69 -3.84 -22.77
C MET A 336 0.18 -4.51 -23.86
N GLN A 337 1.26 -5.18 -23.48
CA GLN A 337 2.10 -5.94 -24.42
C GLN A 337 1.37 -7.19 -24.96
N ALA A 338 0.69 -7.93 -24.08
CA ALA A 338 -0.11 -9.09 -24.45
C ALA A 338 -1.22 -8.68 -25.42
N MET A 339 -1.93 -7.58 -25.12
CA MET A 339 -2.96 -7.00 -25.99
C MET A 339 -2.44 -6.74 -27.42
N VAL A 340 -1.21 -6.22 -27.58
CA VAL A 340 -0.60 -6.01 -28.91
C VAL A 340 -0.45 -7.34 -29.65
N SER A 341 0.16 -8.35 -29.00
CA SER A 341 0.38 -9.67 -29.60
C SER A 341 -0.91 -10.43 -29.90
N GLU A 342 -1.91 -10.35 -29.01
CA GLU A 342 -3.21 -11.00 -29.16
C GLU A 342 -4.04 -10.32 -30.25
N HIS A 343 -4.02 -8.98 -30.32
CA HIS A 343 -4.69 -8.25 -31.40
C HIS A 343 -4.13 -8.65 -32.77
N GLU A 344 -2.81 -8.81 -32.90
CA GLU A 344 -2.18 -9.29 -34.13
C GLU A 344 -2.56 -10.74 -34.47
N ALA A 345 -2.62 -11.61 -33.47
CA ALA A 345 -3.07 -12.99 -33.65
C ALA A 345 -4.54 -13.06 -34.14
N TRP A 346 -5.43 -12.29 -33.51
CA TRP A 346 -6.83 -12.19 -33.92
C TRP A 346 -6.99 -11.60 -35.31
N ARG A 347 -6.16 -10.63 -35.69
CA ARG A 347 -6.20 -10.02 -37.03
C ARG A 347 -5.82 -11.02 -38.13
N LYS A 348 -4.92 -11.97 -37.83
CA LYS A 348 -4.58 -13.06 -38.77
C LYS A 348 -5.76 -14.03 -38.97
N LEU A 349 -6.54 -14.27 -37.92
CA LEU A 349 -7.71 -15.16 -37.95
C LEU A 349 -8.96 -14.48 -38.53
N TRP A 350 -9.13 -13.19 -38.24
CA TRP A 350 -10.27 -12.36 -38.63
C TRP A 350 -9.78 -11.07 -39.28
N PRO A 351 -9.34 -11.11 -40.55
CA PRO A 351 -8.87 -9.92 -41.23
C PRO A 351 -10.00 -8.88 -41.31
N PRO A 352 -9.69 -7.59 -41.12
CA PRO A 352 -10.69 -6.53 -41.26
C PRO A 352 -11.31 -6.65 -42.65
N ALA A 353 -12.64 -6.55 -42.73
CA ALA A 353 -13.36 -6.64 -44.00
C ALA A 353 -12.69 -5.71 -45.01
N ALA A 354 -12.13 -6.27 -46.09
CA ALA A 354 -11.64 -5.47 -47.19
C ALA A 354 -12.81 -4.59 -47.61
N LYS A 355 -12.66 -3.27 -47.47
CA LYS A 355 -13.63 -2.36 -48.10
C LYS A 355 -13.65 -2.77 -49.57
N LYS A 356 -14.78 -3.31 -50.03
CA LYS A 356 -15.10 -3.28 -51.46
C LYS A 356 -14.91 -1.82 -51.83
N GLU A 357 -13.88 -1.52 -52.59
CA GLU A 357 -13.83 -0.28 -53.36
C GLU A 357 -15.15 -0.27 -54.13
N GLU A 358 -16.05 0.59 -53.71
CA GLU A 358 -17.17 0.99 -54.55
C GLU A 358 -16.54 1.61 -55.78
N ARG A 359 -16.40 0.75 -56.79
CA ARG A 359 -16.31 1.12 -58.20
C ARG A 359 -17.58 1.93 -58.49
N VAL A 360 -17.56 3.21 -58.14
CA VAL A 360 -18.45 4.23 -58.70
C VAL A 360 -17.88 4.50 -60.10
N ASP A 361 -18.04 3.52 -60.99
CA ASP A 361 -17.92 3.75 -62.42
C ASP A 361 -19.13 4.61 -62.82
N GLY A 362 -18.83 5.83 -63.27
CA GLY A 362 -19.59 6.61 -64.24
C GLY A 362 -21.12 6.63 -64.14
N LEU A 363 -21.66 7.69 -63.56
CA LEU A 363 -22.92 8.29 -64.00
C LEU A 363 -22.72 9.81 -64.17
N ASP A 364 -21.83 10.17 -65.11
CA ASP A 364 -22.00 11.35 -65.93
C ASP A 364 -22.60 10.87 -67.26
N SER A 365 -23.90 11.05 -67.43
CA SER A 365 -24.58 11.13 -68.73
C SER A 365 -25.94 11.79 -68.56
#